data_AF-A0A8S9X4N0-F1
#
_entry.id   AF-A0A8S9X4N0-F1
#
_cell.length_a   1.000
_cell.length_b   1.000
_cell.length_c   1.000
_cell.angle_alpha   90.00
_cell.angle_beta   90.00
_cell.angle_gamma   90.00
#
_symmetry.space_group_name_H-M   'P 1'
#
loop_
_entity.id
_entity.type
_entity.pdbx_description
1 polymer ?
#
loop_
_entity_poly.entity_id
_entity_poly.type
_entity_poly.pdbx_seq_one_letter_code
_entity_poly.pdbx_strand_id
1 'polypeptide(L)'
;MFKESHLEIDVQSKSDRVEWGHIKYHSVYNPNMAYEINVQWAAASGAIVADLIFGWARKAQSCGLQMVAIPADPFALPCSLKSDPLRGPVFVPVDVESLMGHRSYLFEEFEESTREQRLMLFLEAVALKFGFIRCTVKSAQSQNNQFIHLSGNTFLLIPTHPCDHSAAPVVSQSHLSKFGSSPDPSASPHQEYISRLVVNHIHSHETRVGFLWLRNHMVSRRWKLGPTCATSDESFQNKLFSDFTAFCKNEDGRLLTFWNYCVEVSKSIIKEEYVRGAA
;
A
#
# COMPACT_ATOMS: atom_id res chain seq x y z
N MET A 1 1.19 -18.11 3.97
CA MET A 1 0.65 -18.92 2.86
C MET A 1 -0.85 -18.67 2.78
N PHE A 2 -1.45 -18.61 1.59
CA PHE A 2 -2.91 -18.45 1.46
C PHE A 2 -3.57 -19.84 1.41
N LYS A 3 -4.78 -19.95 1.94
CA LYS A 3 -5.67 -21.11 1.78
C LYS A 3 -6.86 -20.71 0.93
N GLU A 4 -7.38 -21.66 0.16
CA GLU A 4 -8.56 -21.52 -0.66
C GLU A 4 -9.59 -22.56 -0.24
N SER A 5 -10.87 -22.19 -0.25
CA SER A 5 -11.97 -23.06 0.14
C SER A 5 -13.25 -22.70 -0.63
N HIS A 6 -14.15 -23.67 -0.74
CA HIS A 6 -15.53 -23.41 -1.11
C HIS A 6 -16.21 -22.58 -0.01
N LEU A 7 -17.09 -21.65 -0.42
CA LEU A 7 -17.87 -20.79 0.45
C LEU A 7 -19.36 -20.95 0.12
N GLU A 8 -20.11 -21.44 1.10
CA GLU A 8 -21.58 -21.36 1.08
C GLU A 8 -22.00 -19.93 1.43
N ILE A 9 -22.71 -19.28 0.51
CA ILE A 9 -23.04 -17.84 0.63
C ILE A 9 -24.38 -17.65 1.33
N ASP A 10 -25.38 -18.47 1.00
CA ASP A 10 -26.73 -18.37 1.57
C ASP A 10 -26.93 -19.22 2.84
N VAL A 11 -26.18 -18.89 3.89
CA VAL A 11 -26.22 -19.57 5.20
C VAL A 11 -27.61 -19.50 5.87
N GLN A 12 -28.45 -18.56 5.45
CA GLN A 12 -29.78 -18.33 6.01
C GLN A 12 -30.91 -18.85 5.12
N SER A 13 -30.59 -19.53 4.01
CA SER A 13 -31.56 -20.05 3.05
C SER A 13 -32.60 -19.00 2.61
N LYS A 14 -32.14 -17.78 2.34
CA LYS A 14 -32.94 -16.66 1.84
C LYS A 14 -33.32 -16.82 0.37
N SER A 15 -32.59 -17.64 -0.37
CA SER A 15 -32.76 -17.92 -1.78
C SER A 15 -33.29 -19.34 -1.98
N ASP A 16 -34.06 -19.54 -3.05
CA ASP A 16 -34.48 -20.86 -3.53
C ASP A 16 -33.39 -21.56 -4.36
N ARG A 17 -32.30 -20.85 -4.64
CA ARG A 17 -31.15 -21.32 -5.44
C ARG A 17 -29.97 -21.64 -4.55
N VAL A 18 -29.14 -22.57 -4.99
CA VAL A 18 -27.85 -22.85 -4.36
C VAL A 18 -26.91 -21.69 -4.68
N GLU A 19 -26.63 -20.85 -3.68
CA GLU A 19 -25.73 -19.72 -3.81
C GLU A 19 -24.37 -20.00 -3.17
N TRP A 20 -23.30 -19.94 -3.99
CA TRP A 20 -21.97 -20.34 -3.56
C TRP A 20 -20.86 -19.51 -4.23
N GLY A 21 -19.68 -19.58 -3.64
CA GLY A 21 -18.47 -18.94 -4.15
C GLY A 21 -17.21 -19.60 -3.63
N HIS A 22 -16.09 -18.91 -3.80
CA HIS A 22 -14.78 -19.30 -3.31
C HIS A 22 -14.27 -18.22 -2.35
N ILE A 23 -13.54 -18.66 -1.32
CA ILE A 23 -12.87 -17.78 -0.39
C ILE A 23 -11.38 -18.10 -0.37
N LYS A 24 -10.57 -17.05 -0.39
CA LYS A 24 -9.12 -17.11 -0.21
C LYS A 24 -8.73 -16.25 0.98
N TYR A 25 -7.93 -16.78 1.88
CA TYR A 25 -7.57 -16.09 3.12
C TYR A 25 -6.18 -16.50 3.62
N HIS A 26 -5.59 -15.70 4.50
CA HIS A 26 -4.31 -16.04 5.12
C HIS A 26 -4.43 -17.25 6.05
N SER A 27 -3.62 -18.28 5.84
CA SER A 27 -3.69 -19.51 6.65
C SER A 27 -3.14 -19.35 8.06
N VAL A 28 -2.37 -18.30 8.30
CA VAL A 28 -1.71 -17.98 9.57
C VAL A 28 -1.96 -16.50 9.87
N TYR A 29 -2.43 -16.22 11.07
CA TYR A 29 -2.59 -14.86 11.56
C TYR A 29 -1.23 -14.26 11.94
N ASN A 30 -0.98 -13.03 11.53
CA ASN A 30 0.18 -12.25 11.91
C ASN A 30 -0.29 -10.89 12.45
N PRO A 31 -0.06 -10.55 13.72
CA PRO A 31 -0.51 -9.28 14.29
C PRO A 31 0.15 -8.05 13.65
N ASN A 32 1.30 -8.22 12.99
CA ASN A 32 2.07 -7.14 12.36
C ASN A 32 1.65 -6.88 10.89
N MET A 33 0.61 -7.55 10.40
CA MET A 33 0.14 -7.46 9.02
C MET A 33 -1.39 -7.48 8.96
N ALA A 34 -1.96 -6.77 7.99
CA ALA A 34 -3.37 -6.84 7.67
C ALA A 34 -3.75 -8.27 7.22
N TYR A 35 -4.88 -8.76 7.72
CA TYR A 35 -5.41 -10.06 7.35
C TYR A 35 -6.36 -9.91 6.15
N GLU A 36 -5.94 -10.41 4.97
CA GLU A 36 -6.74 -10.39 3.75
C GLU A 36 -7.73 -11.57 3.67
N ILE A 37 -8.96 -11.26 3.25
CA ILE A 37 -9.98 -12.22 2.81
C ILE A 37 -10.47 -11.78 1.43
N ASN A 38 -10.34 -12.66 0.44
CA ASN A 38 -10.81 -12.45 -0.92
C ASN A 38 -11.99 -13.41 -1.19
N VAL A 39 -13.14 -12.85 -1.55
CA VAL A 39 -14.36 -13.61 -1.86
C VAL A 39 -14.64 -13.46 -3.35
N GLN A 40 -14.69 -14.60 -4.05
CA GLN A 40 -14.95 -14.68 -5.47
C GLN A 40 -16.27 -15.42 -5.69
N TRP A 41 -17.21 -14.79 -6.38
CA TRP A 41 -18.54 -15.36 -6.60
C TRP A 41 -19.06 -14.98 -7.98
N ALA A 42 -19.80 -15.91 -8.59
CA ALA A 42 -20.51 -15.72 -9.85
C ALA A 42 -21.90 -16.37 -9.83
N ALA A 43 -22.09 -17.36 -8.95
CA ALA A 43 -23.33 -18.12 -8.79
C ALA A 43 -24.10 -17.73 -7.51
N ALA A 44 -24.06 -16.46 -7.12
CA ALA A 44 -24.75 -15.94 -5.93
C ALA A 44 -25.37 -14.57 -6.23
N SER A 45 -26.25 -14.09 -5.35
CA SER A 45 -26.88 -12.78 -5.45
C SER A 45 -26.06 -11.76 -4.67
N GLY A 46 -25.76 -10.61 -5.27
CA GLY A 46 -24.92 -9.58 -4.63
C GLY A 46 -25.46 -9.05 -3.30
N ALA A 47 -26.79 -9.03 -3.13
CA ALA A 47 -27.42 -8.67 -1.85
C ALA A 47 -27.14 -9.69 -0.74
N ILE A 48 -27.18 -11.00 -1.05
CA ILE A 48 -26.91 -12.07 -0.09
C ILE A 48 -25.42 -12.09 0.27
N VAL A 49 -24.54 -11.89 -0.71
CA VAL A 49 -23.11 -11.69 -0.46
C VAL A 49 -22.88 -10.50 0.47
N ALA A 50 -23.50 -9.36 0.18
CA ALA A 50 -23.36 -8.17 1.02
C ALA A 50 -23.82 -8.45 2.47
N ASP A 51 -24.95 -9.14 2.66
CA ASP A 51 -25.45 -9.53 3.98
C ASP A 51 -24.46 -10.42 4.74
N LEU A 52 -23.87 -11.40 4.06
CA LEU A 52 -22.85 -12.29 4.63
C LEU A 52 -21.60 -11.50 5.07
N ILE A 53 -21.07 -10.67 4.16
CA ILE A 53 -19.88 -9.83 4.42
C ILE A 53 -20.11 -8.86 5.57
N PHE A 54 -21.28 -8.19 5.62
CA PHE A 54 -21.61 -7.31 6.73
C PHE A 54 -21.85 -8.10 8.04
N GLY A 55 -22.32 -9.34 7.95
CA GLY A 55 -22.37 -10.27 9.09
C GLY A 55 -20.98 -10.54 9.67
N TRP A 56 -20.01 -10.86 8.82
CA TRP A 56 -18.61 -11.05 9.24
C TRP A 56 -18.00 -9.79 9.82
N ALA A 57 -18.22 -8.63 9.19
CA ALA A 57 -17.71 -7.37 9.70
C ALA A 57 -18.27 -7.03 11.08
N ARG A 58 -19.58 -7.25 11.33
CA ARG A 58 -20.18 -7.10 12.67
C ARG A 58 -19.55 -8.06 13.69
N LYS A 59 -19.32 -9.32 13.28
CA LYS A 59 -18.69 -10.31 14.16
C LYS A 59 -17.25 -9.94 14.49
N ALA A 60 -16.48 -9.49 13.51
CA ALA A 60 -15.11 -9.02 13.70
C ALA A 60 -15.06 -7.90 14.76
N GLN A 61 -15.97 -6.93 14.70
CA GLN A 61 -16.04 -5.85 15.68
C GLN A 61 -16.40 -6.30 17.08
N SER A 62 -17.29 -7.30 17.22
CA SER A 62 -17.56 -7.89 18.53
C SER A 62 -16.33 -8.53 19.16
N CYS A 63 -15.31 -8.84 18.35
CA CYS A 63 -14.02 -9.35 18.76
C CYS A 63 -12.92 -8.26 18.82
N GLY A 64 -13.28 -6.98 18.71
CA GLY A 64 -12.32 -5.87 18.70
C GLY A 64 -11.52 -5.72 17.39
N LEU A 65 -11.95 -6.37 16.30
CA LEU A 65 -11.29 -6.29 14.99
C LEU A 65 -12.07 -5.40 14.03
N GLN A 66 -11.35 -4.69 13.17
CA GLN A 66 -11.95 -3.89 12.11
C GLN A 66 -11.82 -4.62 10.76
N MET A 67 -12.93 -4.73 10.05
CA MET A 67 -12.98 -5.23 8.68
C MET A 67 -13.38 -4.07 7.76
N VAL A 68 -12.67 -3.93 6.64
CA VAL A 68 -12.94 -2.89 5.62
C VAL A 68 -12.83 -3.50 4.23
N ALA A 69 -13.62 -2.98 3.29
CA ALA A 69 -13.41 -3.27 1.88
C ALA A 69 -12.18 -2.54 1.36
N ILE A 70 -11.37 -3.22 0.56
CA ILE A 70 -10.23 -2.65 -0.15
C ILE A 70 -10.40 -2.92 -1.65
N PRO A 71 -9.89 -2.04 -2.54
CA PRO A 71 -9.81 -2.34 -3.96
C PRO A 71 -8.90 -3.53 -4.23
N ALA A 72 -9.18 -4.28 -5.29
CA ALA A 72 -8.35 -5.42 -5.71
C ALA A 72 -6.93 -4.99 -6.14
N ASP A 73 -6.78 -3.74 -6.60
CA ASP A 73 -5.51 -3.09 -6.89
C ASP A 73 -5.54 -1.69 -6.26
N PRO A 74 -4.94 -1.48 -5.06
CA PRO A 74 -5.02 -0.21 -4.35
C PRO A 74 -4.21 0.92 -4.96
N PHE A 75 -3.10 0.61 -5.62
CA PHE A 75 -2.18 1.63 -6.17
C PHE A 75 -2.41 1.85 -7.66
N ALA A 76 -2.96 0.84 -8.36
CA ALA A 76 -3.34 0.92 -9.76
C ALA A 76 -2.23 1.58 -10.61
N LEU A 77 -0.98 1.21 -10.30
CA LEU A 77 0.22 1.79 -10.89
C LEU A 77 0.09 1.74 -12.42
N PRO A 78 0.55 2.77 -13.13
CA PRO A 78 0.42 2.82 -14.58
C PRO A 78 1.04 1.57 -15.21
N CYS A 79 0.47 1.17 -16.35
CA CYS A 79 0.67 -0.13 -17.01
C CYS A 79 -0.20 -1.29 -16.45
N SER A 80 -1.01 -1.06 -15.40
CA SER A 80 -2.12 -1.94 -15.04
C SER A 80 -3.33 -1.69 -15.98
N LEU A 81 -3.88 -2.75 -16.59
CA LEU A 81 -5.11 -2.69 -17.42
C LEU A 81 -6.32 -2.06 -16.68
N LYS A 82 -6.26 -1.95 -15.35
CA LYS A 82 -7.31 -1.40 -14.48
C LYS A 82 -6.90 -0.08 -13.79
N SER A 83 -5.85 0.59 -14.26
CA SER A 83 -5.41 1.88 -13.69
C SER A 83 -6.49 2.94 -13.84
N ASP A 84 -7.02 3.44 -12.70
CA ASP A 84 -7.96 4.58 -12.70
C ASP A 84 -7.16 5.89 -12.76
N PRO A 85 -7.22 6.64 -13.88
CA PRO A 85 -6.40 7.84 -14.08
C PRO A 85 -6.74 8.98 -13.12
N LEU A 86 -7.91 8.95 -12.49
CA LEU A 86 -8.34 9.97 -11.53
C LEU A 86 -7.94 9.61 -10.09
N ARG A 87 -7.26 8.47 -9.90
CA ARG A 87 -6.86 7.95 -8.59
C ARG A 87 -5.35 7.80 -8.44
N GLY A 88 -4.59 8.66 -9.11
CA GLY A 88 -3.13 8.68 -8.99
C GLY A 88 -2.67 8.88 -7.53
N PRO A 89 -1.60 8.20 -7.10
CA PRO A 89 -1.00 8.45 -5.80
C PRO A 89 -0.46 9.87 -5.67
N VAL A 90 -0.51 10.39 -4.45
CA VAL A 90 0.18 11.62 -4.07
C VAL A 90 1.56 11.26 -3.53
N PHE A 91 2.62 11.78 -4.14
CA PHE A 91 3.97 11.58 -3.64
C PHE A 91 4.25 12.48 -2.43
N VAL A 92 4.70 11.89 -1.32
CA VAL A 92 5.14 12.58 -0.11
C VAL A 92 6.65 12.44 0.02
N PRO A 93 7.44 13.49 -0.28
CA PRO A 93 8.89 13.45 -0.14
C PRO A 93 9.31 13.38 1.33
N VAL A 94 10.41 12.69 1.60
CA VAL A 94 11.05 12.65 2.91
C VAL A 94 12.33 13.48 2.87
N ASP A 95 12.46 14.41 3.82
CA ASP A 95 13.65 15.24 3.99
C ASP A 95 14.80 14.42 4.60
N VAL A 96 15.49 13.68 3.74
CA VAL A 96 16.68 12.89 4.11
C VAL A 96 17.90 13.77 4.39
N GLU A 97 17.96 14.98 3.83
CA GLU A 97 19.10 15.90 3.99
C GLU A 97 19.25 16.31 5.44
N SER A 98 18.13 16.59 6.11
CA SER A 98 18.10 16.90 7.54
C SER A 98 18.67 15.79 8.44
N LEU A 99 18.71 14.54 7.96
CA LEU A 99 19.18 13.37 8.70
C LEU A 99 20.69 13.10 8.51
N MET A 100 21.30 13.66 7.46
CA MET A 100 22.69 13.40 7.10
C MET A 100 23.68 14.11 8.04
N GLY A 101 23.31 15.29 8.56
CA GLY A 101 24.21 16.09 9.39
C GLY A 101 25.50 16.44 8.64
N HIS A 102 26.64 15.90 9.09
CA HIS A 102 27.95 16.10 8.45
C HIS A 102 28.35 14.97 7.48
N ARG A 103 27.49 13.97 7.27
CA ARG A 103 27.77 12.79 6.45
C ARG A 103 27.56 13.10 4.97
N SER A 104 28.31 12.41 4.11
CA SER A 104 28.12 12.53 2.66
C SER A 104 26.94 11.70 2.17
N TYR A 105 26.58 10.63 2.88
CA TYR A 105 25.45 9.76 2.58
C TYR A 105 24.73 9.31 3.85
N LEU A 106 23.43 9.04 3.74
CA LEU A 106 22.70 8.35 4.81
C LEU A 106 23.27 6.93 4.95
N PHE A 107 23.47 6.48 6.20
CA PHE A 107 24.08 5.17 6.50
C PHE A 107 25.53 4.99 5.99
N GLU A 108 26.31 6.07 5.91
CA GLU A 108 27.72 6.05 5.50
C GLU A 108 28.58 5.04 6.29
N GLU A 109 28.25 4.83 7.57
CA GLU A 109 28.91 3.89 8.47
C GLU A 109 28.69 2.39 8.11
N PHE A 110 27.78 2.10 7.18
CA PHE A 110 27.48 0.75 6.72
C PHE A 110 27.95 0.53 5.27
N GLU A 111 28.12 -0.74 4.91
CA GLU A 111 28.44 -1.16 3.55
C GLU A 111 27.39 -0.64 2.56
N GLU A 112 27.86 -0.10 1.44
CA GLU A 112 27.05 0.54 0.41
C GLU A 112 25.90 -0.36 -0.08
N SER A 113 26.17 -1.65 -0.25
CA SER A 113 25.20 -2.68 -0.65
C SER A 113 24.01 -2.81 0.31
N THR A 114 24.14 -2.37 1.57
CA THR A 114 23.09 -2.46 2.59
C THR A 114 22.32 -1.16 2.83
N ARG A 115 22.80 -0.03 2.28
CA ARG A 115 22.26 1.31 2.59
C ARG A 115 20.81 1.47 2.14
N GLU A 116 20.48 0.95 0.97
CA GLU A 116 19.13 0.99 0.42
C GLU A 116 18.15 0.21 1.31
N GLN A 117 18.46 -1.04 1.66
CA GLN A 117 17.64 -1.85 2.55
C GLN A 117 17.44 -1.17 3.92
N ARG A 118 18.47 -0.49 4.43
CA ARG A 118 18.38 0.28 5.69
C ARG A 118 17.47 1.50 5.56
N LEU A 119 17.52 2.19 4.43
CA LEU A 119 16.59 3.27 4.13
C LEU A 119 15.15 2.75 4.09
N MET A 120 14.93 1.61 3.44
CA MET A 120 13.61 0.97 3.39
C MET A 120 13.09 0.61 4.79
N LEU A 121 13.94 0.06 5.66
CA LEU A 121 13.60 -0.22 7.05
C LEU A 121 13.25 1.05 7.84
N PHE A 122 13.95 2.16 7.59
CA PHE A 122 13.63 3.44 8.22
C PHE A 122 12.30 4.01 7.72
N LEU A 123 12.05 4.00 6.41
CA LEU A 123 10.77 4.44 5.83
C LEU A 123 9.60 3.58 6.34
N GLU A 124 9.82 2.28 6.51
CA GLU A 124 8.87 1.40 7.14
C GLU A 124 8.62 1.79 8.61
N ALA A 125 9.66 2.08 9.39
CA ALA A 125 9.51 2.53 10.77
C ALA A 125 8.69 3.83 10.86
N VAL A 126 8.85 4.74 9.90
CA VAL A 126 8.01 5.94 9.77
C VAL A 126 6.55 5.56 9.48
N ALA A 127 6.28 4.63 8.56
CA ALA A 127 4.94 4.14 8.28
C ALA A 127 4.29 3.54 9.55
N LEU A 128 4.99 2.65 10.25
CA LEU A 128 4.52 2.03 11.49
C LEU A 128 4.21 3.06 12.58
N LYS A 129 5.04 4.11 12.72
CA LYS A 129 4.82 5.22 13.67
C LYS A 129 3.46 5.90 13.45
N PHE A 130 3.04 6.03 12.20
CA PHE A 130 1.77 6.66 11.82
C PHE A 130 0.59 5.68 11.80
N GLY A 131 0.75 4.48 12.36
CA GLY A 131 -0.33 3.49 12.44
C GLY A 131 -0.62 2.83 11.09
N PHE A 132 0.36 2.77 10.20
CA PHE A 132 0.26 1.91 9.03
C PHE A 132 0.71 0.49 9.38
N ILE A 133 0.01 -0.50 8.84
CA ILE A 133 0.38 -1.92 8.95
C ILE A 133 0.62 -2.48 7.55
N ARG A 134 1.55 -3.43 7.43
CA ARG A 134 1.81 -4.09 6.14
C ARG A 134 0.54 -4.73 5.61
N CYS A 135 0.29 -4.65 4.32
CA CYS A 135 -0.72 -5.45 3.65
C CYS A 135 -0.10 -6.22 2.48
N THR A 136 -0.52 -7.46 2.32
CA THR A 136 -0.17 -8.23 1.12
C THR A 136 -1.28 -7.99 0.12
N VAL A 137 -1.04 -7.19 -0.91
CA VAL A 137 -1.93 -7.17 -2.07
C VAL A 137 -1.14 -7.77 -3.22
N LYS A 138 -1.56 -8.94 -3.66
CA LYS A 138 -0.98 -9.59 -4.84
C LYS A 138 -1.37 -8.79 -6.09
N SER A 139 -0.59 -7.77 -6.41
CA SER A 139 -0.52 -7.24 -7.77
C SER A 139 0.42 -8.13 -8.61
N ALA A 140 0.20 -8.18 -9.92
CA ALA A 140 1.02 -8.95 -10.87
C ALA A 140 2.51 -8.55 -10.86
N GLN A 141 2.83 -7.42 -10.25
CA GLN A 141 4.18 -6.99 -9.93
C GLN A 141 4.31 -6.98 -8.40
N SER A 142 5.11 -7.88 -7.87
CA SER A 142 5.35 -8.10 -6.45
C SER A 142 5.98 -6.88 -5.76
N GLN A 143 5.18 -5.86 -5.48
CA GLN A 143 5.59 -4.72 -4.67
C GLN A 143 5.38 -5.09 -3.20
N ASN A 144 6.36 -5.82 -2.65
CA ASN A 144 6.55 -5.94 -1.22
C ASN A 144 6.91 -4.53 -0.75
N ASN A 145 5.94 -3.75 -0.23
CA ASN A 145 6.06 -2.54 0.62
C ASN A 145 4.78 -1.71 0.61
N GLN A 146 3.64 -2.41 0.63
CA GLN A 146 2.33 -1.78 0.70
C GLN A 146 1.84 -1.84 2.15
N PHE A 147 1.21 -0.75 2.55
CA PHE A 147 0.68 -0.59 3.88
C PHE A 147 -0.74 -0.02 3.82
N ILE A 148 -1.54 -0.38 4.81
CA ILE A 148 -2.86 0.20 5.05
C ILE A 148 -2.85 0.85 6.43
N HIS A 149 -3.40 2.06 6.54
CA HIS A 149 -3.58 2.70 7.85
C HIS A 149 -4.60 1.90 8.67
N LEU A 150 -4.43 1.82 10.00
CA LEU A 150 -5.34 1.09 10.91
C LEU A 150 -6.82 1.49 10.74
N SER A 151 -7.10 2.71 10.29
CA SER A 151 -8.47 3.14 9.98
C SER A 151 -9.11 2.43 8.77
N GLY A 152 -8.31 1.81 7.90
CA GLY A 152 -8.71 1.22 6.62
C GLY A 152 -8.92 2.23 5.48
N ASN A 153 -8.78 3.53 5.72
CA ASN A 153 -9.13 4.58 4.75
C ASN A 153 -8.00 5.04 3.83
N THR A 154 -6.77 4.60 4.06
CA THR A 154 -5.59 5.11 3.37
C THR A 154 -4.59 4.00 3.14
N PHE A 155 -3.97 4.00 1.97
CA PHE A 155 -2.84 3.16 1.61
C PHE A 155 -1.56 3.99 1.51
N LEU A 156 -0.43 3.33 1.80
CA LEU A 156 0.91 3.86 1.65
C LEU A 156 1.76 2.83 0.92
N LEU A 157 2.54 3.24 -0.07
CA LEU A 157 3.53 2.41 -0.75
C LEU A 157 4.89 3.08 -0.62
N ILE A 158 5.90 2.29 -0.26
CA ILE A 158 7.29 2.71 -0.35
C ILE A 158 7.82 2.19 -1.69
N PRO A 159 8.12 3.07 -2.67
CA PRO A 159 8.62 2.64 -3.97
C PRO A 159 9.95 1.89 -3.80
N THR A 160 10.05 0.68 -4.34
CA THR A 160 11.29 -0.12 -4.36
C THR A 160 11.87 -0.11 -5.76
N HIS A 161 12.84 0.77 -6.02
CA HIS A 161 13.56 0.91 -7.28
C HIS A 161 12.69 1.05 -8.55
N PRO A 162 13.25 1.57 -9.65
CA PRO A 162 12.50 1.65 -10.90
C PRO A 162 12.03 0.26 -11.25
N CYS A 163 10.79 0.18 -11.74
CA CYS A 163 10.39 -1.00 -12.44
C CYS A 163 11.44 -1.24 -13.55
N ASP A 164 12.10 -2.39 -13.58
CA ASP A 164 12.87 -2.84 -14.74
C ASP A 164 11.89 -3.08 -15.90
N HIS A 165 11.34 -2.00 -16.41
CA HIS A 165 10.81 -1.92 -17.73
C HIS A 165 11.98 -1.47 -18.59
N SER A 166 12.59 -2.44 -19.27
CA SER A 166 13.31 -2.22 -20.52
C SER A 166 12.38 -1.55 -21.54
N ALA A 167 12.05 -0.28 -21.31
CA ALA A 167 11.59 0.65 -22.31
C ALA A 167 12.68 1.70 -22.37
N ALA A 168 13.55 1.54 -23.36
CA ALA A 168 14.62 2.48 -23.64
C ALA A 168 14.10 3.93 -23.55
N PRO A 169 14.89 4.89 -23.06
CA PRO A 169 14.49 6.29 -23.03
C PRO A 169 14.17 6.69 -24.46
N VAL A 170 12.89 6.92 -24.78
CA VAL A 170 12.51 7.51 -26.06
C VAL A 170 12.93 8.97 -25.97
N VAL A 171 14.17 9.18 -26.40
CA VAL A 171 14.77 10.48 -26.67
C VAL A 171 13.72 11.35 -27.36
N SER A 172 13.58 12.58 -26.87
CA SER A 172 12.77 13.63 -27.48
C SER A 172 13.23 13.88 -28.92
N GLN A 173 12.71 13.11 -29.86
CA GLN A 173 12.84 13.38 -31.28
C GLN A 173 11.56 14.04 -31.74
N SER A 174 11.65 15.36 -31.83
CA SER A 174 10.87 16.13 -32.77
C SER A 174 11.05 15.53 -34.18
N HIS A 175 9.96 15.53 -34.94
CA HIS A 175 9.85 15.21 -36.37
C HIS A 175 9.68 13.72 -36.76
N LEU A 176 8.45 13.43 -37.23
CA LEU A 176 8.06 12.42 -38.22
C LEU A 176 8.82 11.07 -38.21
N SER A 177 8.25 10.05 -37.58
CA SER A 177 8.40 8.68 -38.08
C SER A 177 7.12 7.87 -37.92
N LYS A 178 6.58 7.50 -39.09
CA LYS A 178 5.52 6.53 -39.33
C LYS A 178 6.12 5.14 -39.10
N PHE A 179 5.44 4.31 -38.30
CA PHE A 179 5.69 2.88 -38.03
C PHE A 179 6.86 2.51 -37.10
N GLY A 180 6.56 1.75 -36.04
CA GLY A 180 7.55 0.88 -35.40
C GLY A 180 7.37 0.54 -33.92
N SER A 181 6.29 -0.16 -33.54
CA SER A 181 6.22 -1.22 -32.49
C SER A 181 4.73 -1.46 -32.18
N SER A 182 4.27 -2.71 -32.26
CA SER A 182 2.85 -3.03 -32.14
C SER A 182 2.33 -2.72 -30.73
N PRO A 183 1.35 -1.81 -30.58
CA PRO A 183 0.66 -1.66 -29.29
C PRO A 183 -0.16 -2.91 -29.02
N ASP A 184 -0.32 -3.25 -27.74
CA ASP A 184 -1.32 -4.20 -27.28
C ASP A 184 -2.67 -3.84 -27.95
N PRO A 185 -3.28 -4.74 -28.75
CA PRO A 185 -4.46 -4.42 -29.54
C PRO A 185 -5.71 -4.06 -28.71
N SER A 186 -5.62 -4.12 -27.38
CA SER A 186 -6.67 -3.75 -26.44
C SER A 186 -6.55 -2.32 -25.85
N ALA A 187 -5.40 -1.64 -25.99
CA ALA A 187 -5.18 -0.34 -25.38
C ALA A 187 -5.59 0.81 -26.32
N SER A 188 -6.58 1.60 -25.91
CA SER A 188 -6.99 2.81 -26.65
C SER A 188 -5.83 3.83 -26.69
N PRO A 189 -5.65 4.61 -27.78
CA PRO A 189 -4.66 5.69 -27.86
C PRO A 189 -4.73 6.69 -26.68
N HIS A 190 -5.92 6.87 -26.10
CA HIS A 190 -6.13 7.71 -24.92
C HIS A 190 -5.56 7.06 -23.63
N GLN A 191 -5.68 5.74 -23.50
CA GLN A 191 -5.14 4.97 -22.38
C GLN A 191 -3.60 4.98 -22.40
N GLU A 192 -3.00 4.97 -23.59
CA GLU A 192 -1.56 5.10 -23.76
C GLU A 192 -1.05 6.50 -23.37
N TYR A 193 -1.75 7.56 -23.79
CA TYR A 193 -1.42 8.94 -23.41
C TYR A 193 -1.48 9.18 -21.89
N ILE A 194 -2.55 8.71 -21.24
CA ILE A 194 -2.70 8.73 -19.79
C ILE A 194 -1.58 7.95 -19.11
N SER A 195 -1.32 6.72 -19.58
CA SER A 195 -0.26 5.89 -19.01
C SER A 195 1.08 6.59 -19.08
N ARG A 196 1.43 7.21 -20.23
CA ARG A 196 2.67 7.98 -20.39
C ARG A 196 2.76 9.17 -19.42
N LEU A 197 1.67 9.89 -19.17
CA LEU A 197 1.67 11.00 -18.19
C LEU A 197 1.91 10.50 -16.77
N VAL A 198 1.24 9.43 -16.36
CA VAL A 198 1.38 8.86 -15.02
C VAL A 198 2.75 8.20 -14.86
N VAL A 199 3.25 7.48 -15.88
CA VAL A 199 4.60 6.90 -15.92
C VAL A 199 5.65 8.00 -15.81
N ASN A 200 5.56 9.09 -16.57
CA ASN A 200 6.51 10.20 -16.49
C ASN A 200 6.47 10.91 -15.13
N HIS A 201 5.28 11.03 -14.53
CA HIS A 201 5.11 11.60 -13.19
C HIS A 201 5.76 10.70 -12.12
N ILE A 202 5.60 9.37 -12.24
CA ILE A 202 6.22 8.39 -11.34
C ILE A 202 7.74 8.32 -11.56
N HIS A 203 8.24 8.31 -12.80
CA HIS A 203 9.68 8.34 -13.12
C HIS A 203 10.35 9.61 -12.57
N SER A 204 9.65 10.75 -12.53
CA SER A 204 10.19 11.96 -11.88
C SER A 204 10.39 11.81 -10.36
N HIS A 205 9.68 10.85 -9.75
CA HIS A 205 9.75 10.52 -8.33
C HIS A 205 10.65 9.33 -8.02
N GLU A 206 11.06 8.51 -9.00
CA GLU A 206 11.94 7.34 -8.79
C GLU A 206 13.32 7.68 -8.23
N THR A 207 13.76 8.94 -8.38
CA THR A 207 15.00 9.44 -7.77
C THR A 207 14.81 10.06 -6.38
N ARG A 208 13.56 10.21 -5.93
CA ARG A 208 13.23 10.90 -4.68
C ARG A 208 12.82 9.90 -3.61
N VAL A 209 13.45 10.02 -2.44
CA VAL A 209 13.08 9.24 -1.26
C VAL A 209 11.73 9.74 -0.75
N GLY A 210 10.76 8.84 -0.61
CA GLY A 210 9.43 9.21 -0.15
C GLY A 210 8.41 8.08 -0.20
N PHE A 211 7.14 8.48 -0.11
CA PHE A 211 6.00 7.58 -0.07
C PHE A 211 4.98 7.92 -1.16
N LEU A 212 4.27 6.91 -1.66
CA LEU A 212 3.06 7.07 -2.45
C LEU A 212 1.84 6.91 -1.55
N TRP A 213 1.04 7.96 -1.46
CA TRP A 213 -0.16 8.04 -0.61
C TRP A 213 -1.43 7.92 -1.45
N LEU A 214 -2.35 7.04 -1.05
CA LEU A 214 -3.66 6.88 -1.69
C LEU A 214 -4.80 6.80 -0.68
N ARG A 215 -5.98 7.25 -1.10
CA ARG A 215 -7.22 7.07 -0.35
C ARG A 215 -7.89 5.75 -0.73
N ASN A 216 -8.37 5.02 0.27
CA ASN A 216 -9.23 3.86 0.05
C ASN A 216 -10.66 4.31 -0.27
N HIS A 217 -10.98 4.37 -1.55
CA HIS A 217 -12.29 4.75 -2.05
C HIS A 217 -13.39 3.70 -1.81
N MET A 218 -13.03 2.47 -1.41
CA MET A 218 -14.01 1.40 -1.15
C MET A 218 -14.69 1.53 0.22
N VAL A 219 -14.17 2.38 1.11
CA VAL A 219 -14.79 2.68 2.41
C VAL A 219 -15.93 3.69 2.25
N SER A 220 -17.08 3.20 1.80
CA SER A 220 -18.29 4.01 1.64
C SER A 220 -18.95 4.36 2.99
N ARG A 221 -19.99 5.22 2.95
CA ARG A 221 -20.79 5.57 4.14
C ARG A 221 -21.35 4.34 4.89
N ARG A 222 -21.63 3.23 4.18
CA ARG A 222 -22.12 1.99 4.80
C ARG A 222 -21.09 1.39 5.77
N TRP A 223 -19.81 1.55 5.47
CA TRP A 223 -18.69 1.16 6.32
C TRP A 223 -18.36 2.21 7.39
N LYS A 224 -19.03 3.37 7.45
CA LYS A 224 -18.73 4.43 8.44
C LYS A 224 -19.87 4.68 9.42
N LEU A 225 -21.11 4.58 8.95
CA LEU A 225 -22.32 4.91 9.70
C LEU A 225 -23.10 3.68 10.20
N GLY A 226 -22.70 2.48 9.74
CA GLY A 226 -23.32 1.23 10.15
C GLY A 226 -22.75 0.67 11.45
N PRO A 227 -23.24 -0.50 11.91
CA PRO A 227 -22.62 -1.22 13.03
C PRO A 227 -21.14 -1.48 12.77
N THR A 228 -20.78 -1.68 11.49
CA THR A 228 -19.44 -1.73 10.92
C THR A 228 -18.80 -0.34 10.84
N CYS A 229 -18.50 0.29 11.97
CA CYS A 229 -17.89 1.61 12.07
C CYS A 229 -16.39 1.57 11.72
N ALA A 230 -16.04 1.94 10.50
CA ALA A 230 -14.68 2.33 10.15
C ALA A 230 -14.37 3.69 10.80
N THR A 231 -13.24 3.73 11.49
CA THR A 231 -12.95 4.69 12.57
C THR A 231 -12.69 6.15 12.14
N SER A 232 -12.88 6.52 10.86
CA SER A 232 -12.52 7.86 10.37
C SER A 232 -13.38 8.34 9.18
N ASP A 233 -14.24 9.34 9.41
CA ASP A 233 -13.81 10.73 9.35
C ASP A 233 -13.04 11.23 8.10
N GLU A 234 -13.63 11.98 7.16
CA GLU A 234 -12.83 12.69 6.12
C GLU A 234 -11.90 13.76 6.72
N SER A 235 -12.32 14.44 7.78
CA SER A 235 -11.50 15.46 8.45
C SER A 235 -10.26 14.84 9.08
N PHE A 236 -10.40 13.65 9.67
CA PHE A 236 -9.28 12.88 10.18
C PHE A 236 -8.30 12.48 9.07
N GLN A 237 -8.79 12.02 7.92
CA GLN A 237 -7.91 11.63 6.80
C GLN A 237 -7.06 12.82 6.32
N ASN A 238 -7.67 14.00 6.22
CA ASN A 238 -6.95 15.22 5.83
C ASN A 238 -5.93 15.64 6.89
N LYS A 239 -6.29 15.56 8.17
CA LYS A 239 -5.36 15.84 9.28
C LYS A 239 -4.19 14.85 9.31
N LEU A 240 -4.46 13.57 9.13
CA LEU A 240 -3.44 12.52 9.08
C LEU A 240 -2.47 12.75 7.92
N PHE A 241 -2.98 13.06 6.72
CA PHE A 241 -2.14 13.38 5.57
C PHE A 241 -1.28 14.64 5.80
N SER A 242 -1.88 15.69 6.38
CA SER A 242 -1.18 16.93 6.70
C SER A 242 -0.07 16.69 7.72
N ASP A 243 -0.36 15.98 8.81
CA ASP A 243 0.63 15.67 9.87
C ASP A 243 1.73 14.75 9.36
N PHE A 244 1.39 13.74 8.54
CA PHE A 244 2.37 12.86 7.90
C PHE A 244 3.30 13.65 6.98
N THR A 245 2.76 14.57 6.18
CA THR A 245 3.55 15.42 5.28
C THR A 245 4.45 16.38 6.05
N ALA A 246 3.93 17.03 7.10
CA ALA A 246 4.70 17.90 7.99
C ALA A 246 5.85 17.14 8.66
N PHE A 247 5.56 15.94 9.18
CA PHE A 247 6.56 15.06 9.75
C PHE A 247 7.65 14.69 8.73
N CYS A 248 7.30 14.26 7.51
CA CYS A 248 8.26 13.90 6.48
C CYS A 248 9.13 15.09 6.01
N LYS A 249 8.65 16.33 6.16
CA LYS A 249 9.42 17.56 5.91
C LYS A 249 10.32 17.98 7.09
N ASN A 250 10.42 17.15 8.12
CA ASN A 250 11.13 17.45 9.36
C ASN A 250 10.63 18.73 10.06
N GLU A 251 9.34 19.04 9.95
CA GLU A 251 8.72 20.15 10.69
C GLU A 251 8.92 19.95 12.20
N ASP A 252 9.31 21.03 12.89
CA ASP A 252 9.70 21.03 14.31
C ASP A 252 10.82 20.03 14.68
N GLY A 253 11.61 19.56 13.71
CA GLY A 253 12.67 18.56 13.96
C GLY A 253 12.15 17.16 14.31
N ARG A 254 10.86 16.88 14.03
CA ARG A 254 10.20 15.63 14.42
C ARG A 254 10.77 14.40 13.72
N LEU A 255 11.14 14.53 12.44
CA LEU A 255 11.75 13.42 11.67
C LEU A 255 13.13 13.10 12.22
N LEU A 256 13.96 14.12 12.43
CA LEU A 256 15.31 13.97 12.99
C LEU A 256 15.28 13.36 14.40
N THR A 257 14.35 13.82 15.24
CA THR A 257 14.15 13.25 16.58
C THR A 257 13.80 11.77 16.50
N PHE A 258 12.88 11.40 15.60
CA PHE A 258 12.51 10.00 15.39
C PHE A 258 13.65 9.14 14.82
N TRP A 259 14.41 9.68 13.87
CA TRP A 259 15.60 9.04 13.33
C TRP A 259 16.61 8.70 14.43
N ASN A 260 16.95 9.67 15.30
CA ASN A 260 17.87 9.45 16.41
C ASN A 260 17.36 8.35 17.36
N TYR A 261 16.06 8.37 17.67
CA TYR A 261 15.42 7.30 18.45
C TYR A 261 15.57 5.92 17.79
N CYS A 262 15.31 5.80 16.47
CA CYS A 262 15.47 4.54 15.75
C CYS A 262 16.94 4.05 15.76
N VAL A 263 17.90 4.95 15.62
CA VAL A 263 19.33 4.63 15.69
C VAL A 263 19.70 4.11 17.08
N GLU A 264 19.23 4.74 18.15
CA GLU A 264 19.48 4.29 19.53
C GLU A 264 18.89 2.91 19.84
N VAL A 265 17.64 2.68 19.40
CA VAL A 265 16.97 1.38 19.55
C VAL A 265 17.73 0.29 18.79
N SER A 266 18.14 0.55 17.55
CA SER A 266 18.88 -0.43 16.74
C SER A 266 20.20 -0.85 17.38
N LYS A 267 20.95 0.09 17.98
CA LYS A 267 22.19 -0.19 18.73
C LYS A 267 21.93 -1.07 19.96
N SER A 268 20.81 -0.83 20.64
CA SER A 268 20.45 -1.59 21.84
C SER A 268 20.09 -3.05 21.51
N ILE A 269 19.33 -3.27 20.43
CA ILE A 269 18.98 -4.61 19.94
C ILE A 269 20.24 -5.40 19.56
N ILE A 270 21.16 -4.79 18.80
CA ILE A 270 22.42 -5.43 18.41
C ILE A 270 23.24 -5.86 19.64
N LYS A 271 23.27 -5.01 20.67
CA LYS A 271 23.97 -5.31 21.93
C LYS A 271 23.34 -6.50 22.66
N GLU A 272 22.01 -6.59 22.70
CA GLU A 272 21.31 -7.73 23.31
C GLU A 272 21.50 -9.03 22.54
N GLU A 273 21.45 -9.00 21.20
CA GLU A 273 21.69 -10.19 20.38
C GLU A 273 23.12 -10.70 20.50
N TYR A 274 24.11 -9.80 20.58
CA TYR A 274 25.50 -10.17 20.84
C TYR A 274 25.66 -10.86 22.21
N VAL A 275 24.97 -10.37 23.25
CA VAL A 275 25.00 -10.99 24.58
C VAL A 275 24.30 -12.36 24.58
N ARG A 276 23.19 -12.52 23.86
CA ARG A 276 22.46 -13.80 23.76
C ARG A 276 23.17 -14.84 22.89
N GLY A 277 23.92 -14.42 21.88
CA GLY A 277 24.69 -15.33 21.02
C GLY A 277 26.03 -15.78 21.61
N ALA A 278 26.49 -15.14 22.69
CA ALA A 278 27.72 -15.48 23.41
C ALA A 278 27.49 -16.36 24.65
N ALA A 279 26.23 -16.71 24.97
CA ALA A 279 25.81 -17.58 26.06
C ALA A 279 25.35 -18.95 25.53
#